data_AF-A0A497CMM0-F1
#
_entry.id   AF-A0A497CMM0-F1
#
_cell.length_a   1.000
_cell.length_b   1.000
_cell.length_c   1.000
_cell.angle_alpha   90.00
_cell.angle_beta   90.00
_cell.angle_gamma   90.00
#
_symmetry.space_group_name_H-M   'P 1'
#
loop_
_entity.id
_entity.type
_entity.pdbx_description
1 polymer ?
#
loop_
_entity_poly.entity_id
_entity_poly.type
_entity_poly.pdbx_seq_one_letter_code
_entity_poly.pdbx_strand_id
1 'polypeptide(L)'
;MKKFSFTVGSFYEQFGNGLTLRSYEEWTLGYDNAINGVKVQYEPVRGLIFKGVYGVHRFFWTKYENNNRGIVKGADLELNFNDVFTSMQNSKVRLTLGGSAVSKYQSDDMNPNYNLPNNVANFAGRFNLGIGKFNFSSEYAYKINDPSAINKYIYKPGESFLFTASYSRKGLGIFAMFKRTDNFSYKSDLNEKENALDINFLPPIIEPHTYMLASMYPYSTQPNGELGFQFQIDYKIPKKTKLGGKYGWGIHINYSQVNDIVRDTVSDSTGTYKGTWGYTSDFFKFSDHVFNRDLTIEISKKFSKKFKSIFKYIHQDYDIVTLQGHDDAVEPIVHADIFIVDMTYKFTSKKALRWEAQGLFTSEDNGSWAAVLLEYTISPHWFFTVSDQWNYGNEETVKRLHYYTGAFGYTLKATRFAITYGRQREGVVCVGGVCRQVPASSGFYVTISSNF
;
A
#
# COMPACT_ATOMS: atom_id res chain seq x y z
N MET A 1 -15.12 21.94 -19.20
CA MET A 1 -15.09 21.13 -17.96
C MET A 1 -16.40 21.32 -17.23
N LYS A 2 -17.03 20.24 -16.75
CA LYS A 2 -18.28 20.35 -15.99
C LYS A 2 -17.96 21.01 -14.65
N LYS A 3 -18.50 22.21 -14.40
CA LYS A 3 -18.32 22.95 -13.13
C LYS A 3 -18.98 22.25 -11.93
N PHE A 4 -19.88 21.30 -12.20
CA PHE A 4 -20.63 20.56 -11.18
C PHE A 4 -20.84 19.11 -11.64
N SER A 5 -20.63 18.17 -10.72
CA SER A 5 -20.87 16.74 -10.91
C SER A 5 -21.58 16.17 -9.67
N PHE A 6 -22.52 15.27 -9.90
CA PHE A 6 -23.30 14.62 -8.86
C PHE A 6 -23.41 13.13 -9.17
N THR A 7 -23.31 12.28 -8.14
CA THR A 7 -23.42 10.83 -8.26
C THR A 7 -24.29 10.31 -7.12
N VAL A 8 -25.25 9.44 -7.46
CA VAL A 8 -26.10 8.72 -6.50
C VAL A 8 -25.94 7.24 -6.73
N GLY A 9 -25.75 6.48 -5.66
CA GLY A 9 -25.53 5.04 -5.70
C GLY A 9 -24.18 4.66 -5.11
N SER A 10 -23.57 3.60 -5.63
CA SER A 10 -22.23 3.17 -5.23
C SER A 10 -21.16 4.01 -5.94
N PHE A 11 -20.22 4.56 -5.19
CA PHE A 11 -19.08 5.28 -5.75
C PHE A 11 -17.82 5.07 -4.91
N TYR A 12 -16.70 5.35 -5.56
CA TYR A 12 -15.38 5.42 -4.94
C TYR A 12 -14.92 6.88 -4.87
N GLU A 13 -14.21 7.25 -3.82
CA GLU A 13 -13.67 8.59 -3.61
C GLU A 13 -12.44 8.58 -2.70
N GLN A 14 -11.52 9.53 -2.91
CA GLN A 14 -10.35 9.71 -2.07
C GLN A 14 -10.12 11.20 -1.81
N PHE A 15 -9.87 11.54 -0.55
CA PHE A 15 -9.44 12.88 -0.12
C PHE A 15 -7.95 12.86 0.19
N GLY A 16 -7.17 13.73 -0.45
CA GLY A 16 -5.71 13.75 -0.28
C GLY A 16 -5.05 12.40 -0.61
N ASN A 17 -4.13 11.95 0.25
CA ASN A 17 -3.52 10.62 0.18
C ASN A 17 -4.39 9.52 0.79
N GLY A 18 -5.59 9.87 1.28
CA GLY A 18 -6.54 8.94 1.87
C GLY A 18 -6.56 8.93 3.40
N LEU A 19 -5.78 9.78 4.09
CA LEU A 19 -5.71 9.77 5.56
C LEU A 19 -7.05 10.06 6.23
N THR A 20 -7.95 10.80 5.57
CA THR A 20 -9.32 11.03 6.07
C THR A 20 -10.37 10.16 5.40
N LEU A 21 -10.23 9.93 4.09
CA LEU A 21 -11.18 9.14 3.31
C LEU A 21 -10.49 8.49 2.10
N ARG A 22 -10.63 7.17 1.98
CA ARG A 22 -10.38 6.44 0.73
C ARG A 22 -11.33 5.26 0.60
N SER A 23 -12.14 5.28 -0.45
CA SER A 23 -12.86 4.10 -0.92
C SER A 23 -12.34 3.68 -2.30
N TYR A 24 -12.12 2.38 -2.47
CA TYR A 24 -11.65 1.75 -3.70
C TYR A 24 -12.03 0.27 -3.76
N GLU A 25 -11.85 -0.33 -4.93
CA GLU A 25 -11.97 -1.77 -5.13
C GLU A 25 -10.61 -2.38 -5.50
N GLU A 26 -10.35 -3.59 -4.99
CA GLU A 26 -9.25 -4.44 -5.40
C GLU A 26 -9.73 -5.88 -5.49
N TRP A 27 -10.12 -6.28 -6.71
CA TRP A 27 -10.73 -7.58 -6.99
C TRP A 27 -9.80 -8.75 -6.68
N THR A 28 -8.48 -8.58 -6.80
CA THR A 28 -7.52 -9.65 -6.50
C THR A 28 -7.51 -10.03 -5.03
N LEU A 29 -7.84 -9.09 -4.15
CA LEU A 29 -8.01 -9.33 -2.70
C LEU A 29 -9.46 -9.57 -2.28
N GLY A 30 -10.42 -9.36 -3.20
CA GLY A 30 -11.85 -9.32 -2.85
C GLY A 30 -12.18 -8.14 -1.93
N TYR A 31 -11.42 -7.05 -2.03
CA TYR A 31 -11.62 -5.84 -1.23
C TYR A 31 -12.53 -4.87 -1.98
N ASP A 32 -13.58 -4.40 -1.34
CA ASP A 32 -14.49 -3.40 -1.89
C ASP A 32 -15.19 -2.64 -0.75
N ASN A 33 -14.77 -1.39 -0.55
CA ASN A 33 -15.35 -0.49 0.45
C ASN A 33 -16.11 0.67 -0.21
N ALA A 34 -16.78 0.44 -1.36
CA ALA A 34 -17.60 1.45 -2.03
C ALA A 34 -18.56 2.16 -1.05
N ILE A 35 -18.74 3.46 -1.23
CA ILE A 35 -19.72 4.24 -0.48
C ILE A 35 -21.04 4.19 -1.25
N ASN A 36 -22.09 3.69 -0.61
CA ASN A 36 -23.46 3.78 -1.11
C ASN A 36 -24.10 5.06 -0.58
N GLY A 37 -24.34 6.03 -1.45
CA GLY A 37 -24.99 7.28 -1.08
C GLY A 37 -24.87 8.34 -2.14
N VAL A 38 -24.43 9.53 -1.74
CA VAL A 38 -24.37 10.72 -2.57
C VAL A 38 -22.96 11.30 -2.58
N LYS A 39 -22.47 11.65 -3.78
CA LYS A 39 -21.26 12.42 -4.01
C LYS A 39 -21.56 13.68 -4.81
N VAL A 40 -21.01 14.79 -4.35
CA VAL A 40 -21.04 16.09 -5.03
C VAL A 40 -19.61 16.53 -5.30
N GLN A 41 -19.33 17.03 -6.50
CA GLN A 41 -18.09 17.71 -6.83
C GLN A 41 -18.42 19.04 -7.52
N TYR A 42 -17.80 20.12 -7.04
CA TYR A 42 -18.04 21.47 -7.53
C TYR A 42 -16.71 22.21 -7.74
N GLU A 43 -16.54 22.78 -8.93
CA GLU A 43 -15.38 23.56 -9.34
C GLU A 43 -15.85 24.94 -9.83
N PRO A 44 -16.06 25.92 -8.92
CA PRO A 44 -16.56 27.26 -9.27
C PRO A 44 -15.61 28.01 -10.20
N VAL A 45 -14.31 27.93 -9.90
CA VAL A 45 -13.21 28.52 -10.66
C VAL A 45 -12.13 27.46 -10.85
N ARG A 46 -11.38 27.58 -11.94
CA ARG A 46 -10.31 26.63 -12.25
C ARG A 46 -9.29 26.58 -11.10
N GLY A 47 -9.03 25.39 -10.61
CA GLY A 47 -8.09 25.17 -9.50
C GLY A 47 -8.69 25.28 -8.10
N LEU A 48 -9.99 25.55 -7.96
CA LEU A 48 -10.69 25.46 -6.67
C LEU A 48 -11.72 24.33 -6.74
N ILE A 49 -11.46 23.23 -6.04
CA ILE A 49 -12.28 22.01 -6.09
C ILE A 49 -12.88 21.77 -4.71
N PHE A 50 -14.20 21.62 -4.67
CA PHE A 50 -14.95 21.16 -3.51
C PHE A 50 -15.48 19.76 -3.80
N LYS A 51 -15.36 18.86 -2.83
CA LYS A 51 -16.04 17.56 -2.84
C LYS A 51 -16.84 17.40 -1.56
N GLY A 52 -17.99 16.76 -1.69
CA GLY A 52 -18.84 16.36 -0.58
C GLY A 52 -19.29 14.92 -0.77
N VAL A 53 -19.27 14.14 0.30
CA VAL A 53 -19.75 12.75 0.30
C VAL A 53 -20.67 12.50 1.50
N TYR A 54 -21.67 11.66 1.29
CA TYR A 54 -22.58 11.20 2.32
C TYR A 54 -23.03 9.78 1.99
N GLY A 55 -22.87 8.82 2.89
CA GLY A 55 -23.34 7.45 2.65
C GLY A 55 -22.85 6.45 3.66
N VAL A 56 -23.00 5.17 3.33
CA VAL A 56 -22.53 4.04 4.14
C VAL A 56 -21.60 3.16 3.32
N HIS A 57 -20.56 2.61 3.94
CA HIS A 57 -19.72 1.64 3.25
C HIS A 57 -20.46 0.36 2.92
N ARG A 58 -20.07 -0.22 1.80
CA ARG A 58 -20.39 -1.60 1.46
C ARG A 58 -19.69 -2.52 2.47
N PHE A 59 -20.44 -3.50 2.95
CA PHE A 59 -19.93 -4.54 3.83
C PHE A 59 -20.33 -5.88 3.24
N PHE A 60 -19.60 -6.33 2.22
CA PHE A 60 -19.97 -7.49 1.43
C PHE A 60 -21.43 -7.37 0.95
N TRP A 61 -22.25 -8.39 1.23
CA TRP A 61 -23.68 -8.45 0.92
C TRP A 61 -24.58 -7.99 2.06
N THR A 62 -24.01 -7.53 3.18
CA THR A 62 -24.75 -7.13 4.39
C THR A 62 -25.46 -5.81 4.17
N LYS A 63 -26.78 -5.83 4.28
CA LYS A 63 -27.62 -4.63 4.20
C LYS A 63 -27.34 -3.68 5.37
N TYR A 64 -27.63 -2.40 5.16
CA TYR A 64 -27.57 -1.41 6.23
C TYR A 64 -28.88 -1.48 7.01
N GLU A 65 -28.82 -2.09 8.20
CA GLU A 65 -29.96 -2.32 9.08
C GLU A 65 -29.49 -2.16 10.53
N ASN A 66 -30.37 -1.67 11.41
CA ASN A 66 -30.11 -1.48 12.85
C ASN A 66 -28.77 -0.78 13.16
N ASN A 67 -28.33 0.12 12.27
CA ASN A 67 -27.10 0.89 12.44
C ASN A 67 -25.85 0.03 12.65
N ASN A 68 -25.81 -1.14 12.00
CA ASN A 68 -24.68 -2.08 12.06
C ASN A 68 -23.32 -1.52 11.60
N ARG A 69 -23.28 -0.32 11.04
CA ARG A 69 -22.07 0.40 10.64
C ARG A 69 -22.38 1.90 10.60
N GLY A 70 -21.35 2.73 10.62
CA GLY A 70 -21.50 4.17 10.64
C GLY A 70 -21.89 4.81 9.29
N ILE A 71 -22.61 5.92 9.37
CA ILE A 71 -22.87 6.83 8.25
C ILE A 71 -21.66 7.76 8.11
N VAL A 72 -21.00 7.72 6.96
CA VAL A 72 -19.83 8.53 6.61
C VAL A 72 -20.28 9.81 5.92
N LYS A 73 -19.79 10.95 6.41
CA LYS A 73 -20.06 12.29 5.88
C LYS A 73 -18.71 12.97 5.70
N GLY A 74 -18.43 13.54 4.54
CA GLY A 74 -17.12 14.13 4.28
C GLY A 74 -17.20 15.35 3.40
N ALA A 75 -16.28 16.28 3.63
CA ALA A 75 -16.03 17.42 2.78
C ALA A 75 -14.52 17.55 2.51
N ASP A 76 -14.18 17.94 1.30
CA ASP A 76 -12.80 18.18 0.86
C ASP A 76 -12.73 19.47 0.06
N LEU A 77 -11.69 20.25 0.32
CA LEU A 77 -11.37 21.48 -0.37
C LEU A 77 -9.95 21.40 -0.89
N GLU A 78 -9.75 21.69 -2.17
CA GLU A 78 -8.45 21.80 -2.80
C GLU A 78 -8.32 23.12 -3.55
N LEU A 79 -7.23 23.83 -3.31
CA LEU A 79 -6.90 25.12 -3.90
C LEU A 79 -5.51 25.05 -4.55
N ASN A 80 -5.49 25.12 -5.88
CA ASN A 80 -4.28 25.30 -6.67
C ASN A 80 -4.05 26.79 -6.93
N PHE A 81 -3.05 27.36 -6.25
CA PHE A 81 -2.75 28.80 -6.28
C PHE A 81 -2.39 29.28 -7.69
N ASN A 82 -1.70 28.45 -8.47
CA ASN A 82 -1.24 28.84 -9.81
C ASN A 82 -2.37 28.91 -10.83
N ASP A 83 -3.43 28.11 -10.65
CA ASP A 83 -4.62 28.17 -11.50
C ASP A 83 -5.56 29.31 -11.09
N VAL A 84 -5.68 29.60 -9.78
CA VAL A 84 -6.57 30.65 -9.25
C VAL A 84 -5.98 32.05 -9.40
N PHE A 85 -4.68 32.24 -9.10
CA PHE A 85 -4.04 33.55 -9.16
C PHE A 85 -3.24 33.71 -10.44
N THR A 86 -3.72 34.58 -11.34
CA THR A 86 -3.09 34.83 -12.65
C THR A 86 -1.62 35.30 -12.53
N SER A 87 -1.26 36.01 -11.45
CA SER A 87 0.11 36.44 -11.17
C SER A 87 1.09 35.28 -10.96
N MET A 88 0.60 34.09 -10.57
CA MET A 88 1.42 32.92 -10.28
C MET A 88 1.42 31.88 -11.41
N GLN A 89 0.63 32.07 -12.48
CA GLN A 89 0.53 31.10 -13.59
C GLN A 89 1.88 30.75 -14.23
N ASN A 90 2.75 31.75 -14.39
CA ASN A 90 4.09 31.60 -14.96
C ASN A 90 5.21 31.43 -13.91
N SER A 91 4.85 31.31 -12.63
CA SER A 91 5.83 31.15 -11.57
C SER A 91 6.49 29.76 -11.64
N LYS A 92 7.77 29.71 -11.26
CA LYS A 92 8.49 28.43 -11.06
C LYS A 92 8.05 27.70 -9.78
N VAL A 93 7.30 28.39 -8.91
CA VAL A 93 6.72 27.87 -7.69
C VAL A 93 5.29 27.44 -7.99
N ARG A 94 4.98 26.17 -7.76
CA ARG A 94 3.64 25.59 -7.86
C ARG A 94 3.17 25.19 -6.47
N LEU A 95 2.05 25.75 -6.02
CA LEU A 95 1.51 25.48 -4.68
C LEU A 95 0.05 25.02 -4.77
N THR A 96 -0.22 23.88 -4.17
CA THR A 96 -1.58 23.40 -3.90
C THR A 96 -1.74 23.25 -2.40
N LEU A 97 -2.84 23.78 -1.86
CA LEU A 97 -3.27 23.55 -0.48
C LEU A 97 -4.58 22.76 -0.52
N GLY A 98 -4.80 21.93 0.49
CA GLY A 98 -6.07 21.26 0.66
C GLY A 98 -6.41 21.00 2.11
N GLY A 99 -7.69 20.80 2.38
CA GLY A 99 -8.19 20.43 3.69
C GLY A 99 -9.38 19.50 3.55
N SER A 100 -9.43 18.47 4.38
CA SER A 100 -10.53 17.51 4.42
C SER A 100 -11.06 17.35 5.84
N ALA A 101 -12.36 17.07 5.94
CA ALA A 101 -13.05 16.75 7.18
C ALA A 101 -14.02 15.61 6.92
N VAL A 102 -13.93 14.54 7.70
CA VAL A 102 -14.76 13.34 7.57
C VAL A 102 -15.29 13.00 8.95
N SER A 103 -16.58 12.71 9.04
CA SER A 103 -17.24 12.28 10.26
C SER A 103 -17.98 10.97 10.01
N LYS A 104 -17.90 10.07 10.99
CA LYS A 104 -18.72 8.86 11.05
C LYS A 104 -19.72 9.01 12.18
N TYR A 105 -20.97 8.67 11.91
CA TYR A 105 -22.02 8.55 12.92
C TYR A 105 -22.39 7.08 13.09
N GLN A 106 -22.17 6.53 14.28
CA GLN A 106 -22.65 5.21 14.71
C GLN A 106 -23.27 5.40 16.10
N SER A 107 -24.48 4.90 16.28
CA SER A 107 -25.26 4.95 17.53
C SER A 107 -24.93 3.68 18.26
N ASP A 108 -24.34 3.81 19.44
CA ASP A 108 -23.94 2.67 20.25
C ASP A 108 -24.93 2.47 21.41
N ASP A 109 -26.11 1.94 21.09
CA ASP A 109 -27.08 1.51 22.13
C ASP A 109 -26.68 0.15 22.75
N MET A 110 -25.49 -0.40 22.44
CA MET A 110 -25.16 -1.81 22.67
C MET A 110 -24.01 -2.06 23.66
N ASN A 111 -23.20 -1.06 24.05
CA ASN A 111 -22.09 -1.27 24.99
C ASN A 111 -22.32 -0.62 26.37
N PRO A 112 -22.78 -1.36 27.40
CA PRO A 112 -23.06 -0.80 28.72
C PRO A 112 -21.80 -0.38 29.50
N ASN A 113 -20.61 -0.74 29.03
CA ASN A 113 -19.36 -0.60 29.78
C ASN A 113 -18.55 0.67 29.43
N TYR A 114 -18.83 1.33 28.31
CA TYR A 114 -18.02 2.46 27.81
C TYR A 114 -18.90 3.60 27.27
N ASN A 115 -18.49 4.84 27.50
CA ASN A 115 -19.16 6.02 26.95
C ASN A 115 -18.59 6.34 25.56
N LEU A 116 -19.07 5.65 24.53
CA LEU A 116 -18.56 5.81 23.16
C LEU A 116 -19.16 7.05 22.46
N PRO A 117 -18.34 7.87 21.79
CA PRO A 117 -18.84 9.01 21.04
C PRO A 117 -19.60 8.55 19.79
N ASN A 118 -20.87 8.91 19.69
CA ASN A 118 -21.69 8.56 18.53
C ASN A 118 -21.18 9.20 17.22
N ASN A 119 -20.55 10.38 17.30
CA ASN A 119 -19.92 11.05 16.17
C ASN A 119 -18.42 11.14 16.39
N VAL A 120 -17.63 10.54 15.50
CA VAL A 120 -16.17 10.68 15.48
C VAL A 120 -15.77 11.42 14.22
N ALA A 121 -14.96 12.46 14.35
CA ALA A 121 -14.45 13.26 13.23
C ALA A 121 -12.93 13.08 13.03
N ASN A 122 -12.52 13.18 11.77
CA ASN A 122 -11.16 13.13 11.28
C ASN A 122 -10.93 14.31 10.32
N PHE A 123 -9.89 15.09 10.56
CA PHE A 123 -9.56 16.29 9.80
C PHE A 123 -8.15 16.17 9.25
N ALA A 124 -7.89 16.65 8.03
CA ALA A 124 -6.53 16.77 7.53
C ALA A 124 -6.26 18.09 6.82
N GLY A 125 -5.03 18.55 6.94
CA GLY A 125 -4.47 19.63 6.15
C GLY A 125 -3.34 19.10 5.26
N ARG A 126 -3.31 19.51 4.00
CA ARG A 126 -2.29 19.09 3.05
C ARG A 126 -1.72 20.24 2.23
N PHE A 127 -0.48 20.10 1.83
CA PHE A 127 0.14 20.97 0.83
C PHE A 127 0.98 20.16 -0.16
N ASN A 128 1.11 20.69 -1.36
CA ASN A 128 2.06 20.22 -2.37
C ASN A 128 2.75 21.44 -3.00
N LEU A 129 4.08 21.47 -2.90
CA LEU A 129 4.94 22.58 -3.29
C LEU A 129 6.00 22.09 -4.27
N GLY A 130 5.85 22.47 -5.54
CA GLY A 130 6.85 22.25 -6.58
C GLY A 130 7.69 23.51 -6.81
N ILE A 131 9.02 23.42 -6.64
CA ILE A 131 9.96 24.51 -6.93
C ILE A 131 11.05 24.01 -7.85
N GLY A 132 10.92 24.33 -9.15
CA GLY A 132 11.89 23.95 -10.17
C GLY A 132 12.02 22.43 -10.31
N LYS A 133 13.04 21.85 -9.67
CA LYS A 133 13.34 20.39 -9.72
C LYS A 133 12.92 19.66 -8.44
N PHE A 134 12.51 20.39 -7.42
CA PHE A 134 12.09 19.84 -6.14
C PHE A 134 10.58 19.80 -6.07
N ASN A 135 10.05 18.78 -5.41
CA ASN A 135 8.64 18.69 -5.04
C ASN A 135 8.55 18.24 -3.58
N PHE A 136 7.78 18.96 -2.77
CA PHE A 136 7.52 18.63 -1.38
C PHE A 136 6.02 18.48 -1.20
N SER A 137 5.56 17.40 -0.58
CA SER A 137 4.15 17.22 -0.24
C SER A 137 4.03 16.75 1.19
N SER A 138 3.04 17.27 1.91
CA SER A 138 2.74 16.81 3.26
C SER A 138 1.24 16.76 3.49
N GLU A 139 0.83 15.84 4.33
CA GLU A 139 -0.52 15.73 4.86
C GLU A 139 -0.44 15.40 6.35
N TYR A 140 -1.10 16.20 7.17
CA TYR A 140 -1.27 15.95 8.61
C TYR A 140 -2.75 15.75 8.87
N ALA A 141 -3.09 14.64 9.51
CA ALA A 141 -4.44 14.27 9.84
C ALA A 141 -4.59 14.06 11.35
N TYR A 142 -5.69 14.55 11.91
CA TYR A 142 -6.04 14.48 13.32
C TYR A 142 -7.44 13.92 13.47
N LYS A 143 -7.56 12.88 14.28
CA LYS A 143 -8.81 12.18 14.57
C LYS A 143 -9.10 12.37 16.06
N ILE A 144 -10.34 12.74 16.38
CA ILE A 144 -10.77 12.81 17.77
C ILE A 144 -10.76 11.42 18.42
N ASN A 145 -11.04 11.37 19.72
CA ASN A 145 -11.13 10.11 20.46
C ASN A 145 -12.10 9.13 19.78
N ASP A 146 -11.58 7.96 19.42
CA ASP A 146 -12.32 6.90 18.72
C ASP A 146 -12.00 5.56 19.38
N PRO A 147 -12.60 5.26 20.56
CA PRO A 147 -12.38 3.98 21.21
C PRO A 147 -12.96 2.87 20.34
N SER A 148 -12.11 1.92 19.96
CA SER A 148 -12.45 0.85 19.01
C SER A 148 -11.80 -0.47 19.41
N ALA A 149 -12.25 -1.57 18.82
CA ALA A 149 -11.65 -2.88 19.04
C ALA A 149 -10.15 -2.91 18.69
N ILE A 150 -9.72 -2.15 17.68
CA ILE A 150 -8.32 -2.07 17.23
C ILE A 150 -7.43 -1.42 18.28
N ASN A 151 -7.84 -0.30 18.86
CA ASN A 151 -7.02 0.39 19.87
C ASN A 151 -7.31 -0.07 21.30
N LYS A 152 -8.04 -1.18 21.47
CA LYS A 152 -8.45 -1.73 22.77
C LYS A 152 -9.26 -0.70 23.59
N TYR A 153 -10.15 0.05 22.94
CA TYR A 153 -11.07 1.00 23.59
C TYR A 153 -10.38 2.08 24.45
N ILE A 154 -9.28 2.65 23.94
CA ILE A 154 -8.64 3.83 24.54
C ILE A 154 -9.26 5.12 23.99
N TYR A 155 -9.28 6.18 24.81
CA TYR A 155 -9.84 7.50 24.46
C TYR A 155 -8.78 8.46 23.90
N LYS A 156 -7.59 7.96 23.57
CA LYS A 156 -6.52 8.76 22.97
C LYS A 156 -6.96 9.30 21.60
N PRO A 157 -6.78 10.61 21.30
CA PRO A 157 -6.89 11.10 19.93
C PRO A 157 -5.83 10.46 19.02
N GLY A 158 -6.15 10.36 17.73
CA GLY A 158 -5.23 9.84 16.72
C GLY A 158 -4.57 10.96 15.92
N GLU A 159 -3.35 10.71 15.48
CA GLU A 159 -2.68 11.54 14.48
C GLU A 159 -1.97 10.70 13.41
N SER A 160 -1.91 11.22 12.19
CA SER A 160 -1.09 10.66 11.13
C SER A 160 -0.45 11.78 10.32
N PHE A 161 0.85 11.66 10.08
CA PHE A 161 1.66 12.61 9.35
C PHE A 161 2.38 11.89 8.23
N LEU A 162 2.25 12.42 7.03
CA LEU A 162 2.98 11.98 5.85
C LEU A 162 3.73 13.17 5.27
N PHE A 163 5.01 12.97 4.99
CA PHE A 163 5.85 13.92 4.29
C PHE A 163 6.59 13.21 3.17
N THR A 164 6.63 13.84 2.00
CA THR A 164 7.40 13.38 0.85
C THR A 164 8.21 14.53 0.28
N ALA A 165 9.44 14.22 -0.10
CA ALA A 165 10.33 15.12 -0.81
C ALA A 165 10.90 14.40 -2.02
N SER A 166 10.89 15.05 -3.18
CA SER A 166 11.51 14.50 -4.37
C SER A 166 12.33 15.54 -5.10
N TYR A 167 13.41 15.07 -5.73
CA TYR A 167 14.25 15.87 -6.60
C TYR A 167 14.41 15.12 -7.92
N SER A 168 14.11 15.77 -9.04
CA SER A 168 14.21 15.16 -10.35
C SER A 168 14.96 16.03 -11.34
N ARG A 169 15.94 15.42 -12.01
CA ARG A 169 16.60 15.97 -13.20
C ARG A 169 16.79 14.87 -14.22
N LYS A 170 17.14 15.25 -15.46
CA LYS A 170 17.42 14.28 -16.53
C LYS A 170 18.47 13.24 -16.06
N GLY A 171 18.01 12.01 -15.85
CA GLY A 171 18.84 10.87 -15.46
C GLY A 171 19.09 10.69 -13.95
N LEU A 172 18.55 11.53 -13.07
CA LEU A 172 18.61 11.33 -11.61
C LEU A 172 17.27 11.69 -10.98
N GLY A 173 16.70 10.75 -10.24
CA GLY A 173 15.59 10.94 -9.31
C GLY A 173 16.04 10.62 -7.89
N ILE A 174 15.66 11.44 -6.93
CA ILE A 174 15.81 11.16 -5.50
C ILE A 174 14.42 11.36 -4.89
N PHE A 175 14.04 10.45 -4.01
CA PHE A 175 12.77 10.47 -3.31
C PHE A 175 13.02 10.14 -1.83
N ALA A 176 12.34 10.84 -0.95
CA ALA A 176 12.34 10.58 0.47
C ALA A 176 10.91 10.68 0.98
N MET A 177 10.54 9.77 1.88
CA MET A 177 9.26 9.76 2.56
C MET A 177 9.49 9.61 4.06
N PHE A 178 8.68 10.28 4.85
CA PHE A 178 8.62 10.12 6.30
C PHE A 178 7.16 9.99 6.69
N LYS A 179 6.85 9.03 7.54
CA LYS A 179 5.49 8.81 8.03
C LYS A 179 5.51 8.53 9.53
N ARG A 180 4.58 9.16 10.23
CA ARG A 180 4.20 8.81 11.59
C ARG A 180 2.70 8.52 11.60
N THR A 181 2.30 7.45 12.26
CA THR A 181 0.90 7.15 12.52
C THR A 181 0.77 6.72 13.98
N ASP A 182 -0.15 7.34 14.71
CA ASP A 182 -0.40 7.05 16.12
C ASP A 182 -1.92 6.99 16.35
N ASN A 183 -2.41 5.81 16.74
CA ASN A 183 -3.83 5.54 17.00
C ASN A 183 -4.79 6.01 15.89
N PHE A 184 -4.42 5.79 14.63
CA PHE A 184 -5.11 6.33 13.45
C PHE A 184 -5.91 5.32 12.64
N SER A 185 -6.36 4.22 13.23
CA SER A 185 -7.38 3.37 12.58
C SER A 185 -8.72 4.12 12.51
N TYR A 186 -9.38 4.19 11.36
CA TYR A 186 -10.70 4.85 11.25
C TYR A 186 -11.66 4.00 10.42
N LYS A 187 -12.50 3.23 11.10
CA LYS A 187 -13.47 2.31 10.51
C LYS A 187 -14.91 2.76 10.72
N SER A 188 -15.80 2.34 9.82
CA SER A 188 -17.24 2.61 9.92
C SER A 188 -17.90 1.84 11.05
N ASP A 189 -17.43 0.63 11.37
CA ASP A 189 -17.83 -0.10 12.57
C ASP A 189 -16.66 -0.14 13.55
N LEU A 190 -16.92 0.25 14.80
CA LEU A 190 -15.95 0.29 15.89
C LEU A 190 -15.49 -1.10 16.36
N ASN A 191 -16.27 -2.15 16.08
CA ASN A 191 -15.94 -3.53 16.46
C ASN A 191 -15.14 -4.31 15.41
N GLU A 192 -15.07 -3.80 14.19
CA GLU A 192 -14.38 -4.46 13.08
C GLU A 192 -12.86 -4.38 13.25
N LYS A 193 -12.19 -5.52 13.11
CA LYS A 193 -10.73 -5.64 13.28
C LYS A 193 -10.00 -5.96 11.98
N GLU A 194 -10.71 -6.58 11.04
CA GLU A 194 -10.16 -7.02 9.76
C GLU A 194 -10.12 -5.87 8.75
N ASN A 195 -9.79 -6.14 7.49
CA ASN A 195 -9.73 -5.13 6.43
C ASN A 195 -11.10 -4.58 5.98
N ALA A 196 -12.21 -4.93 6.63
CA ALA A 196 -13.50 -4.40 6.24
C ALA A 196 -13.72 -2.98 6.78
N LEU A 197 -14.59 -2.23 6.10
CA LEU A 197 -15.18 -0.98 6.61
C LEU A 197 -14.20 0.16 6.90
N ASP A 198 -12.96 0.12 6.39
CA ASP A 198 -12.00 1.22 6.48
C ASP A 198 -12.53 2.49 5.81
N ILE A 199 -12.50 3.61 6.55
CA ILE A 199 -12.78 4.96 6.07
C ILE A 199 -11.50 5.61 5.60
N ASN A 200 -10.44 5.53 6.40
CA ASN A 200 -9.15 6.04 5.99
C ASN A 200 -8.28 4.96 5.37
N PHE A 201 -7.27 5.41 4.65
CA PHE A 201 -6.19 4.59 4.15
C PHE A 201 -4.87 5.15 4.62
N LEU A 202 -4.05 4.27 5.18
CA LEU A 202 -2.73 4.60 5.71
C LEU A 202 -1.66 4.05 4.76
N PRO A 203 -1.08 4.88 3.88
CA PRO A 203 -0.14 4.41 2.87
C PRO A 203 1.08 3.73 3.51
N PRO A 204 1.46 2.53 3.07
CA PRO A 204 2.76 1.96 3.44
C PRO A 204 3.86 2.81 2.84
N ILE A 205 5.01 2.88 3.52
CA ILE A 205 6.17 3.67 3.09
C ILE A 205 7.30 2.78 2.58
N ILE A 206 7.01 1.53 2.25
CA ILE A 206 7.99 0.57 1.77
C ILE A 206 7.85 0.40 0.25
N GLU A 207 8.88 -0.13 -0.41
CA GLU A 207 8.77 -0.53 -1.81
C GLU A 207 7.83 -1.73 -1.95
N PRO A 208 6.79 -1.68 -2.80
CA PRO A 208 5.99 -2.85 -3.09
C PRO A 208 6.77 -3.84 -3.97
N HIS A 209 6.98 -5.05 -3.48
CA HIS A 209 7.65 -6.12 -4.22
C HIS A 209 6.67 -6.98 -5.01
N THR A 210 6.95 -7.19 -6.29
CA THR A 210 6.12 -8.00 -7.20
C THR A 210 6.73 -9.35 -7.56
N TYR A 211 8.00 -9.58 -7.20
CA TYR A 211 8.70 -10.83 -7.48
C TYR A 211 8.30 -11.89 -6.45
N MET A 212 8.02 -13.12 -6.91
CA MET A 212 7.48 -14.22 -6.08
C MET A 212 8.11 -14.35 -4.68
N LEU A 213 9.45 -14.40 -4.57
CA LEU A 213 10.12 -14.56 -3.29
C LEU A 213 10.21 -13.25 -2.51
N ALA A 214 10.40 -12.11 -3.19
CA ALA A 214 10.42 -10.79 -2.56
C ALA A 214 9.07 -10.36 -1.97
N SER A 215 7.97 -10.91 -2.48
CA SER A 215 6.63 -10.69 -1.96
C SER A 215 6.24 -11.64 -0.82
N MET A 216 7.15 -12.50 -0.35
CA MET A 216 6.82 -13.46 0.73
C MET A 216 6.61 -12.78 2.09
N TYR A 217 7.23 -11.64 2.31
CA TYR A 217 7.16 -10.86 3.55
C TYR A 217 6.63 -9.45 3.28
N PRO A 218 5.36 -9.30 2.90
CA PRO A 218 4.83 -8.01 2.52
C PRO A 218 4.43 -7.19 3.76
N TYR A 219 4.68 -5.87 3.74
CA TYR A 219 4.38 -4.99 4.86
C TYR A 219 3.02 -4.27 4.71
N SER A 220 2.29 -4.15 5.83
CA SER A 220 1.15 -3.26 5.98
C SER A 220 1.39 -2.23 7.08
N THR A 221 0.86 -1.02 6.90
CA THR A 221 0.93 0.03 7.91
C THR A 221 0.27 -0.41 9.21
N GLN A 222 0.91 -0.17 10.36
CA GLN A 222 0.37 -0.44 11.68
C GLN A 222 -0.41 0.78 12.21
N PRO A 223 -1.76 0.74 12.28
CA PRO A 223 -2.55 1.93 12.60
C PRO A 223 -2.39 2.44 14.05
N ASN A 224 -2.00 1.55 14.97
CA ASN A 224 -1.88 1.83 16.40
C ASN A 224 -0.50 2.35 16.82
N GLY A 225 0.37 2.63 15.87
CA GLY A 225 1.69 3.18 16.14
C GLY A 225 2.70 2.68 15.13
N GLU A 226 3.20 3.60 14.34
CA GLU A 226 4.27 3.36 13.38
C GLU A 226 5.03 4.67 13.16
N LEU A 227 6.36 4.59 13.11
CA LEU A 227 7.21 5.68 12.68
C LEU A 227 8.26 5.14 11.72
N GLY A 228 8.38 5.75 10.56
CA GLY A 228 9.33 5.27 9.58
C GLY A 228 9.67 6.25 8.48
N PHE A 229 10.65 5.85 7.67
CA PHE A 229 11.12 6.61 6.55
C PHE A 229 11.49 5.71 5.37
N GLN A 230 11.47 6.31 4.18
CA GLN A 230 11.93 5.71 2.94
C GLN A 230 12.88 6.67 2.23
N PHE A 231 13.91 6.12 1.61
CA PHE A 231 14.82 6.85 0.76
C PHE A 231 15.08 6.06 -0.51
N GLN A 232 14.87 6.69 -1.66
CA GLN A 232 15.02 6.08 -2.97
C GLN A 232 15.89 6.96 -3.88
N ILE A 233 16.81 6.34 -4.60
CA ILE A 233 17.63 6.97 -5.64
C ILE A 233 17.49 6.17 -6.93
N ASP A 234 17.08 6.86 -8.00
CA ASP A 234 17.11 6.36 -9.37
C ASP A 234 18.16 7.10 -10.18
N TYR A 235 19.18 6.40 -10.66
CA TYR A 235 20.20 6.97 -11.52
C TYR A 235 20.32 6.24 -12.85
N LYS A 236 20.29 7.00 -13.95
CA LYS A 236 20.46 6.48 -15.30
C LYS A 236 21.80 6.91 -15.86
N ILE A 237 22.73 5.96 -15.96
CA ILE A 237 24.02 6.17 -16.60
C ILE A 237 23.80 6.52 -18.08
N PRO A 238 24.31 7.67 -18.57
CA PRO A 238 24.06 8.11 -19.94
C PRO A 238 24.58 7.14 -21.00
N LYS A 239 23.85 7.05 -22.11
CA LYS A 239 24.28 6.29 -23.30
C LYS A 239 25.55 6.88 -23.89
N LYS A 240 26.31 6.05 -24.60
CA LYS A 240 27.56 6.38 -25.29
C LYS A 240 28.68 6.88 -24.36
N THR A 241 28.64 6.52 -23.08
CA THR A 241 29.71 6.77 -22.11
C THR A 241 30.51 5.49 -21.87
N LYS A 242 31.73 5.61 -21.32
CA LYS A 242 32.60 4.45 -21.01
C LYS A 242 31.89 3.43 -20.11
N LEU A 243 31.16 3.91 -19.10
CA LEU A 243 30.39 3.07 -18.17
C LEU A 243 29.02 2.66 -18.75
N GLY A 244 28.31 3.58 -19.42
CA GLY A 244 26.94 3.34 -19.90
C GLY A 244 26.84 2.53 -21.20
N GLY A 245 27.93 2.40 -21.96
CA GLY A 245 27.94 1.71 -23.25
C GLY A 245 26.89 2.24 -24.23
N LYS A 246 26.44 1.44 -25.19
CA LYS A 246 25.52 1.89 -26.25
C LYS A 246 24.13 2.32 -25.75
N TYR A 247 23.65 1.72 -24.65
CA TYR A 247 22.24 1.84 -24.23
C TYR A 247 22.01 2.46 -22.85
N GLY A 248 23.06 2.68 -22.05
CA GLY A 248 22.92 3.14 -20.67
C GLY A 248 22.46 2.03 -19.73
N TRP A 249 22.62 2.27 -18.43
CA TRP A 249 22.26 1.34 -17.35
C TRP A 249 21.42 2.14 -16.34
N GLY A 250 20.41 1.52 -15.76
CA GLY A 250 19.66 2.06 -14.63
C GLY A 250 20.19 1.45 -13.34
N ILE A 251 20.32 2.29 -12.32
CA ILE A 251 20.59 1.91 -10.94
C ILE A 251 19.43 2.45 -10.13
N HIS A 252 18.82 1.60 -9.34
CA HIS A 252 17.77 1.95 -8.40
C HIS A 252 18.18 1.43 -7.03
N ILE A 253 18.16 2.30 -6.03
CA ILE A 253 18.47 1.96 -4.64
C ILE A 253 17.31 2.47 -3.81
N ASN A 254 16.72 1.61 -2.99
CA ASN A 254 15.67 1.94 -2.06
C ASN A 254 16.03 1.43 -0.68
N TYR A 255 15.80 2.24 0.34
CA TYR A 255 15.91 1.85 1.73
C TYR A 255 14.68 2.35 2.47
N SER A 256 13.94 1.45 3.10
CA SER A 256 12.87 1.80 4.04
C SER A 256 13.10 1.15 5.39
N GLN A 257 12.77 1.89 6.45
CA GLN A 257 12.75 1.37 7.80
C GLN A 257 11.52 1.87 8.52
N VAL A 258 10.86 0.94 9.20
CA VAL A 258 9.61 1.17 9.90
C VAL A 258 9.70 0.56 11.28
N ASN A 259 9.49 1.41 12.30
CA ASN A 259 9.61 1.08 13.70
C ASN A 259 8.27 1.27 14.41
N ASP A 260 8.17 0.68 15.59
CA ASP A 260 7.14 1.03 16.55
C ASP A 260 7.38 2.46 17.10
N ILE A 261 6.33 3.05 17.65
CA ILE A 261 6.43 4.28 18.43
C ILE A 261 6.71 3.95 19.90
N VAL A 262 7.46 4.82 20.58
CA VAL A 262 7.61 4.71 22.03
C VAL A 262 6.29 5.12 22.70
N ARG A 263 5.80 4.29 23.62
CA ARG A 263 4.57 4.53 24.37
C ARG A 263 4.88 4.61 25.85
N ASP A 264 4.73 5.80 26.41
CA ASP A 264 4.88 6.07 27.83
C ASP A 264 3.50 5.95 28.51
N THR A 265 3.42 5.20 29.61
CA THR A 265 2.19 5.01 30.36
C THR A 265 1.74 6.32 30.99
N VAL A 266 0.46 6.66 30.84
CA VAL A 266 -0.15 7.72 31.66
C VAL A 266 -0.33 7.14 33.07
N SER A 267 0.09 7.88 34.10
CA SER A 267 0.34 7.43 35.49
C SER A 267 -0.80 6.68 36.21
N ASP A 268 -2.00 6.62 35.64
CA ASP A 268 -3.20 6.07 36.28
C ASP A 268 -3.60 4.65 35.81
N SER A 269 -2.84 4.00 34.91
CA SER A 269 -3.21 2.68 34.39
C SER A 269 -2.46 1.52 35.07
N THR A 270 -3.03 0.95 36.14
CA THR A 270 -2.63 -0.38 36.63
C THR A 270 -3.15 -1.46 35.68
N GLY A 271 -2.34 -1.85 34.69
CA GLY A 271 -2.44 -3.14 34.00
C GLY A 271 -3.44 -3.28 32.85
N THR A 272 -4.39 -2.35 32.63
CA THR A 272 -5.26 -2.40 31.44
C THR A 272 -5.54 -1.00 30.89
N TYR A 273 -5.10 -0.71 29.66
CA TYR A 273 -5.33 0.58 29.00
C TYR A 273 -6.80 0.84 28.61
N LYS A 274 -7.63 -0.20 28.59
CA LYS A 274 -9.06 -0.11 28.21
C LYS A 274 -9.77 0.93 29.07
N GLY A 275 -10.52 1.84 28.46
CA GLY A 275 -11.27 2.86 29.20
C GLY A 275 -10.44 4.05 29.70
N THR A 276 -9.14 4.12 29.39
CA THR A 276 -8.24 5.21 29.82
C THR A 276 -7.88 6.15 28.66
N TRP A 277 -7.12 7.21 28.95
CA TRP A 277 -6.47 8.06 27.94
C TRP A 277 -5.34 7.35 27.17
N GLY A 278 -5.01 6.10 27.52
CA GLY A 278 -4.02 5.28 26.83
C GLY A 278 -2.60 5.65 27.22
N TYR A 279 -1.83 6.15 26.25
CA TYR A 279 -0.40 6.41 26.36
C TYR A 279 -0.03 7.76 25.75
N THR A 280 1.14 8.27 26.11
CA THR A 280 1.79 9.40 25.41
C THR A 280 2.93 8.89 24.54
N SER A 281 3.22 9.60 23.45
CA SER A 281 4.29 9.25 22.54
C SER A 281 4.89 10.51 21.93
N ASP A 282 6.21 10.66 22.06
CA ASP A 282 6.94 11.77 21.44
C ASP A 282 6.97 11.62 19.92
N PHE A 283 6.75 12.73 19.20
CA PHE A 283 6.51 12.71 17.75
C PHE A 283 7.68 12.13 16.93
N PHE A 284 8.93 12.44 17.29
CA PHE A 284 10.13 12.03 16.54
C PHE A 284 10.93 10.90 17.19
N LYS A 285 10.39 10.26 18.23
CA LYS A 285 11.09 9.22 18.98
C LYS A 285 10.85 7.84 18.36
N PHE A 286 11.89 7.29 17.76
CA PHE A 286 11.90 5.92 17.23
C PHE A 286 12.04 4.92 18.38
N SER A 287 11.22 3.87 18.38
CA SER A 287 11.43 2.69 19.23
C SER A 287 12.56 1.83 18.66
N ASP A 288 13.24 1.07 19.53
CA ASP A 288 14.23 0.07 19.10
C ASP A 288 13.58 -1.14 18.39
N HIS A 289 12.27 -1.31 18.54
CA HIS A 289 11.49 -2.34 17.86
C HIS A 289 11.23 -1.97 16.40
N VAL A 290 11.92 -2.68 15.49
CA VAL A 290 11.77 -2.54 14.04
C VAL A 290 10.71 -3.51 13.56
N PHE A 291 9.65 -3.02 12.92
CA PHE A 291 8.65 -3.87 12.27
C PHE A 291 9.14 -4.39 10.92
N ASN A 292 9.75 -3.49 10.13
CA ASN A 292 10.25 -3.84 8.82
C ASN A 292 11.44 -2.97 8.43
N ARG A 293 12.42 -3.60 7.77
CA ARG A 293 13.52 -2.93 7.10
C ARG A 293 13.68 -3.55 5.73
N ASP A 294 13.83 -2.73 4.70
CA ASP A 294 13.99 -3.21 3.33
C ASP A 294 15.08 -2.39 2.65
N LEU A 295 16.11 -3.06 2.14
CA LEU A 295 17.13 -2.49 1.27
C LEU A 295 17.05 -3.17 -0.08
N THR A 296 16.68 -2.41 -1.10
CA THR A 296 16.62 -2.89 -2.49
C THR A 296 17.70 -2.22 -3.33
N ILE A 297 18.48 -3.01 -4.05
CA ILE A 297 19.45 -2.56 -5.05
C ILE A 297 19.12 -3.24 -6.37
N GLU A 298 18.72 -2.46 -7.37
CA GLU A 298 18.41 -2.94 -8.71
C GLU A 298 19.35 -2.32 -9.75
N ILE A 299 19.89 -3.17 -10.63
CA ILE A 299 20.66 -2.78 -11.80
C ILE A 299 19.94 -3.29 -13.04
N SER A 300 19.47 -2.36 -13.87
CA SER A 300 18.81 -2.68 -15.14
C SER A 300 19.70 -2.30 -16.32
N LYS A 301 19.84 -3.22 -17.29
CA LYS A 301 20.69 -3.01 -18.46
C LYS A 301 20.05 -3.54 -19.74
N LYS A 302 20.09 -2.72 -20.77
CA LYS A 302 19.75 -3.13 -22.14
C LYS A 302 21.05 -3.42 -22.91
N PHE A 303 21.36 -4.69 -23.13
CA PHE A 303 22.56 -5.05 -23.90
C PHE A 303 22.37 -4.87 -25.41
N SER A 304 21.16 -5.14 -25.92
CA SER A 304 20.84 -5.01 -27.34
C SER A 304 19.39 -4.60 -27.56
N LYS A 305 18.97 -4.43 -28.83
CA LYS A 305 17.54 -4.26 -29.15
C LYS A 305 16.71 -5.50 -28.78
N LYS A 306 17.35 -6.68 -28.71
CA LYS A 306 16.72 -7.97 -28.42
C LYS A 306 16.83 -8.38 -26.96
N PHE A 307 17.87 -7.97 -26.24
CA PHE A 307 18.17 -8.47 -24.90
C PHE A 307 18.22 -7.36 -23.86
N LYS A 308 17.43 -7.53 -22.79
CA LYS A 308 17.44 -6.71 -21.56
C LYS A 308 17.55 -7.63 -20.35
N SER A 309 18.20 -7.14 -19.30
CA SER A 309 18.25 -7.82 -18.00
C SER A 309 18.05 -6.83 -16.86
N ILE A 310 17.62 -7.37 -15.72
CA ILE A 310 17.50 -6.71 -14.43
C ILE A 310 18.12 -7.67 -13.41
N PHE A 311 18.99 -7.14 -12.58
CA PHE A 311 19.53 -7.83 -11.42
C PHE A 311 19.06 -7.05 -10.19
N LYS A 312 18.44 -7.72 -9.23
CA LYS A 312 17.98 -7.10 -7.99
C LYS A 312 18.51 -7.89 -6.80
N TYR A 313 19.02 -7.18 -5.80
CA TYR A 313 19.33 -7.70 -4.48
C TYR A 313 18.40 -6.99 -3.50
N ILE A 314 17.79 -7.75 -2.59
CA ILE A 314 16.89 -7.24 -1.57
C ILE A 314 17.33 -7.85 -0.25
N HIS A 315 17.48 -7.03 0.78
CA HIS A 315 17.63 -7.47 2.16
C HIS A 315 16.40 -7.02 2.95
N GLN A 316 15.72 -7.97 3.61
CA GLN A 316 14.49 -7.73 4.34
C GLN A 316 14.60 -8.20 5.79
N ASP A 317 14.30 -7.30 6.72
CA ASP A 317 13.97 -7.65 8.10
C ASP A 317 12.45 -7.58 8.25
N TYR A 318 11.84 -8.63 8.79
CA TYR A 318 10.39 -8.70 8.93
C TYR A 318 9.98 -9.29 10.27
N ASP A 319 9.24 -8.51 11.07
CA ASP A 319 8.66 -8.95 12.34
C ASP A 319 7.33 -9.69 12.09
N ILE A 320 7.39 -11.03 12.02
CA ILE A 320 6.20 -11.87 11.82
C ILE A 320 5.18 -11.72 12.96
N VAL A 321 5.65 -11.65 14.20
CA VAL A 321 4.81 -11.69 15.40
C VAL A 321 3.85 -10.50 15.39
N THR A 322 4.39 -9.29 15.27
CA THR A 322 3.57 -8.08 15.29
C THR A 322 2.75 -7.92 14.02
N LEU A 323 3.31 -8.26 12.85
CA LEU A 323 2.66 -7.97 11.56
C LEU A 323 1.60 -8.99 11.17
N GLN A 324 1.66 -10.23 11.67
CA GLN A 324 0.66 -11.26 11.41
C GLN A 324 -0.26 -11.54 12.61
N GLY A 325 -0.04 -10.88 13.76
CA GLY A 325 -0.91 -11.00 14.94
C GLY A 325 -0.78 -12.35 15.65
N HIS A 326 0.37 -13.00 15.55
CA HIS A 326 0.66 -14.24 16.27
C HIS A 326 1.17 -13.92 17.68
N ASP A 327 0.27 -13.46 18.56
CA ASP A 327 0.58 -13.12 19.97
C ASP A 327 1.25 -14.27 20.76
N ASP A 328 1.15 -15.51 20.26
CA ASP A 328 1.63 -16.74 20.91
C ASP A 328 2.95 -17.30 20.30
N ALA A 329 3.52 -16.66 19.27
CA ALA A 329 4.70 -17.17 18.57
C ALA A 329 6.00 -16.52 19.06
N VAL A 330 6.96 -17.34 19.53
CA VAL A 330 8.37 -16.95 19.70
C VAL A 330 9.06 -17.12 18.34
N GLU A 331 8.56 -16.45 17.31
CA GLU A 331 9.24 -16.44 16.02
C GLU A 331 10.19 -15.23 15.95
N PRO A 332 11.48 -15.44 15.58
CA PRO A 332 12.44 -14.36 15.47
C PRO A 332 12.08 -13.43 14.29
N ILE A 333 12.61 -12.21 14.32
CA ILE A 333 12.63 -11.33 13.15
C ILE A 333 13.28 -12.11 12.00
N VAL A 334 12.58 -12.21 10.87
CA VAL A 334 13.11 -12.91 9.70
C VAL A 334 14.10 -12.02 8.98
N HIS A 335 15.30 -12.53 8.75
CA HIS A 335 16.35 -11.86 8.00
C HIS A 335 16.53 -12.57 6.65
N ALA A 336 16.00 -11.98 5.59
CA ALA A 336 15.99 -12.58 4.26
C ALA A 336 16.85 -11.80 3.27
N ASP A 337 17.83 -12.48 2.68
CA ASP A 337 18.58 -12.02 1.52
C ASP A 337 18.01 -12.63 0.24
N ILE A 338 17.60 -11.78 -0.70
CA ILE A 338 16.90 -12.20 -1.91
C ILE A 338 17.66 -11.69 -3.14
N PHE A 339 18.01 -12.63 -4.03
CA PHE A 339 18.68 -12.34 -5.29
C PHE A 339 17.76 -12.67 -6.44
N ILE A 340 17.61 -11.74 -7.38
CA ILE A 340 16.69 -11.87 -8.50
C ILE A 340 17.42 -11.53 -9.79
N VAL A 341 17.21 -12.39 -10.79
CA VAL A 341 17.68 -12.21 -12.15
C VAL A 341 16.49 -12.30 -13.09
N ASP A 342 16.10 -11.19 -13.70
CA ASP A 342 15.04 -11.13 -14.71
C ASP A 342 15.69 -10.78 -16.06
N MET A 343 15.48 -11.64 -17.05
CA MET A 343 15.98 -11.43 -18.39
C MET A 343 14.88 -11.56 -19.41
N THR A 344 14.92 -10.71 -20.44
CA THR A 344 14.00 -10.83 -21.58
C THR A 344 14.75 -10.82 -22.89
N TYR A 345 14.51 -11.85 -23.69
CA TYR A 345 15.01 -12.00 -25.05
C TYR A 345 13.88 -11.90 -26.07
N LYS A 346 13.97 -10.93 -26.99
CA LYS A 346 13.05 -10.75 -28.10
C LYS A 346 13.58 -11.46 -29.35
N PHE A 347 12.94 -12.55 -29.74
CA PHE A 347 13.25 -13.24 -30.99
C PHE A 347 12.87 -12.37 -32.20
N THR A 348 11.67 -11.78 -32.15
CA THR A 348 11.13 -10.87 -33.16
C THR A 348 10.46 -9.67 -32.50
N SER A 349 9.86 -8.76 -33.27
CA SER A 349 9.04 -7.66 -32.74
C SER A 349 7.79 -8.14 -32.01
N LYS A 350 7.33 -9.38 -32.28
CA LYS A 350 6.11 -9.96 -31.71
C LYS A 350 6.34 -11.13 -30.75
N LYS A 351 7.52 -11.76 -30.78
CA LYS A 351 7.85 -12.95 -29.97
C LYS A 351 8.94 -12.63 -28.97
N ALA A 352 8.67 -12.86 -27.69
CA ALA A 352 9.63 -12.65 -26.60
C ALA A 352 9.54 -13.78 -25.57
N LEU A 353 10.70 -14.16 -25.04
CA LEU A 353 10.83 -15.02 -23.87
C LEU A 353 11.37 -14.16 -22.73
N ARG A 354 10.62 -14.08 -21.64
CA ARG A 354 11.08 -13.60 -20.35
C ARG A 354 11.38 -14.81 -19.48
N TRP A 355 12.48 -14.77 -18.76
CA TRP A 355 12.75 -15.72 -17.72
C TRP A 355 13.22 -15.00 -16.48
N GLU A 356 12.93 -15.58 -15.35
CA GLU A 356 13.19 -15.02 -14.04
C GLU A 356 13.70 -16.15 -13.14
N ALA A 357 14.77 -15.89 -12.40
CA ALA A 357 15.28 -16.78 -11.38
C ALA A 357 15.46 -15.98 -10.09
N GLN A 358 15.02 -16.56 -8.97
CA GLN A 358 15.11 -15.96 -7.65
C GLN A 358 15.68 -16.96 -6.66
N GLY A 359 16.47 -16.47 -5.70
CA GLY A 359 16.88 -17.22 -4.52
C GLY A 359 16.66 -16.36 -3.28
N LEU A 360 16.05 -16.94 -2.25
CA LEU A 360 15.84 -16.34 -0.94
C LEU A 360 16.60 -17.17 0.08
N PHE A 361 17.42 -16.50 0.89
CA PHE A 361 18.29 -17.11 1.88
C PHE A 361 17.94 -16.55 3.25
N THR A 362 17.53 -17.43 4.15
CA THR A 362 17.14 -17.12 5.54
C THR A 362 17.36 -18.37 6.40
N SER A 363 17.70 -18.17 7.66
CA SER A 363 17.71 -19.21 8.70
C SER A 363 16.39 -19.27 9.48
N GLU A 364 15.57 -18.23 9.39
CA GLU A 364 14.31 -18.10 10.12
C GLU A 364 13.10 -18.58 9.29
N ASP A 365 11.92 -18.61 9.92
CA ASP A 365 10.65 -19.09 9.35
C ASP A 365 10.82 -20.46 8.65
N ASN A 366 10.51 -20.53 7.36
CA ASN A 366 10.47 -21.76 6.58
C ASN A 366 11.79 -22.05 5.86
N GLY A 367 12.87 -21.34 6.21
CA GLY A 367 14.18 -21.48 5.60
C GLY A 367 14.27 -20.92 4.18
N SER A 368 15.28 -21.35 3.43
CA SER A 368 15.63 -20.81 2.11
C SER A 368 14.78 -21.35 0.94
N TRP A 369 14.54 -20.51 -0.07
CA TRP A 369 13.69 -20.81 -1.23
C TRP A 369 14.39 -20.51 -2.55
N ALA A 370 14.03 -21.28 -3.58
CA ALA A 370 14.40 -20.99 -4.97
C ALA A 370 13.13 -20.84 -5.80
N ALA A 371 13.15 -19.96 -6.79
CA ALA A 371 12.04 -19.85 -7.72
C ALA A 371 12.50 -19.57 -9.15
N VAL A 372 11.74 -20.09 -10.11
CA VAL A 372 11.97 -19.87 -11.54
C VAL A 372 10.66 -19.58 -12.23
N LEU A 373 10.70 -18.71 -13.24
CA LEU A 373 9.57 -18.43 -14.13
C LEU A 373 10.06 -18.32 -15.56
N LEU A 374 9.31 -18.92 -16.48
CA LEU A 374 9.47 -18.81 -17.92
C LEU A 374 8.16 -18.29 -18.50
N GLU A 375 8.21 -17.16 -19.19
CA GLU A 375 7.07 -16.56 -19.88
C GLU A 375 7.39 -16.37 -21.36
N TYR A 376 6.63 -17.03 -22.21
CA TYR A 376 6.70 -16.86 -23.67
C TYR A 376 5.48 -16.09 -24.18
N THR A 377 5.73 -14.95 -24.80
CA THR A 377 4.68 -14.06 -25.32
C THR A 377 4.73 -13.99 -26.85
N ILE A 378 3.57 -14.16 -27.49
CA ILE A 378 3.32 -13.98 -28.92
C ILE A 378 2.28 -12.87 -29.10
N SER A 379 2.76 -11.64 -29.21
CA SER A 379 1.94 -10.44 -29.34
C SER A 379 1.11 -10.42 -30.64
N PRO A 380 -0.13 -9.89 -30.60
CA PRO A 380 -0.81 -9.33 -29.43
C PRO A 380 -1.67 -10.32 -28.63
N HIS A 381 -1.71 -11.60 -29.02
CA HIS A 381 -2.79 -12.49 -28.58
C HIS A 381 -2.38 -13.46 -27.47
N TRP A 382 -1.23 -14.13 -27.58
CA TRP A 382 -0.94 -15.29 -26.73
C TRP A 382 0.18 -15.01 -25.73
N PHE A 383 0.04 -15.60 -24.54
CA PHE A 383 1.13 -15.77 -23.59
C PHE A 383 1.04 -17.15 -22.94
N PHE A 384 2.20 -17.69 -22.57
CA PHE A 384 2.35 -18.97 -21.87
C PHE A 384 3.35 -18.76 -20.74
N THR A 385 3.02 -19.21 -19.54
CA THR A 385 3.86 -19.09 -18.35
C THR A 385 3.99 -20.43 -17.66
N VAL A 386 5.19 -20.75 -17.22
CA VAL A 386 5.45 -21.85 -16.29
C VAL A 386 6.36 -21.30 -15.20
N SER A 387 6.01 -21.53 -13.95
CA SER A 387 6.82 -21.15 -12.80
C SER A 387 6.83 -22.26 -11.76
N ASP A 388 7.87 -22.27 -10.94
CA ASP A 388 8.00 -23.15 -9.79
C ASP A 388 8.68 -22.40 -8.66
N GLN A 389 8.19 -22.60 -7.44
CA GLN A 389 8.83 -22.14 -6.21
C GLN A 389 9.10 -23.37 -5.35
N TRP A 390 10.31 -23.50 -4.85
CA TRP A 390 10.75 -24.65 -4.11
C TRP A 390 11.35 -24.23 -2.78
N ASN A 391 10.72 -24.69 -1.70
CA ASN A 391 11.25 -24.52 -0.36
C ASN A 391 12.29 -25.59 -0.05
N TYR A 392 13.51 -25.46 -0.58
CA TYR A 392 14.55 -26.46 -0.33
C TYR A 392 15.16 -26.36 1.07
N GLY A 393 15.07 -25.19 1.70
CA GLY A 393 15.68 -24.89 2.99
C GLY A 393 14.84 -25.27 4.21
N ASN A 394 13.61 -25.78 4.02
CA ASN A 394 12.77 -26.23 5.13
C ASN A 394 13.46 -27.31 5.96
N GLU A 395 13.42 -27.19 7.29
CA GLU A 395 13.97 -28.19 8.21
C GLU A 395 13.27 -29.54 8.06
N GLU A 396 11.95 -29.52 7.90
CA GLU A 396 11.16 -30.72 7.65
C GLU A 396 11.21 -31.09 6.17
N THR A 397 11.80 -32.25 5.87
CA THR A 397 11.94 -32.76 4.50
C THR A 397 10.60 -32.92 3.77
N VAL A 398 9.53 -33.24 4.50
CA VAL A 398 8.16 -33.38 3.96
C VAL A 398 7.57 -32.03 3.53
N LYS A 399 8.02 -30.92 4.15
CA LYS A 399 7.58 -29.56 3.83
C LYS A 399 8.40 -28.89 2.72
N ARG A 400 9.41 -29.58 2.16
CA ARG A 400 10.20 -29.12 1.00
C ARG A 400 9.43 -29.25 -0.32
N LEU A 401 8.32 -28.53 -0.39
CA LEU A 401 7.33 -28.66 -1.44
C LEU A 401 7.65 -27.77 -2.64
N HIS A 402 7.24 -28.26 -3.80
CA HIS A 402 7.20 -27.49 -5.05
C HIS A 402 5.82 -26.86 -5.23
N TYR A 403 5.82 -25.58 -5.59
CA TYR A 403 4.65 -24.77 -5.90
C TYR A 403 4.68 -24.40 -7.38
N TYR A 404 4.44 -25.40 -8.22
CA TYR A 404 4.42 -25.23 -9.67
C TYR A 404 3.12 -24.57 -10.11
N THR A 405 3.22 -23.69 -11.11
CA THR A 405 2.09 -23.04 -11.74
C THR A 405 2.33 -22.96 -13.24
N GLY A 406 1.34 -23.40 -14.02
CA GLY A 406 1.30 -23.23 -15.47
C GLY A 406 0.09 -22.38 -15.85
N ALA A 407 0.29 -21.41 -16.74
CA ALA A 407 -0.83 -20.65 -17.29
C ALA A 407 -0.65 -20.38 -18.78
N PHE A 408 -1.77 -20.22 -19.46
CA PHE A 408 -1.79 -19.66 -20.80
C PHE A 408 -2.98 -18.73 -20.93
N GLY A 409 -2.89 -17.77 -21.84
CA GLY A 409 -4.03 -16.93 -22.12
C GLY A 409 -4.04 -16.33 -23.50
N TYR A 410 -5.23 -15.88 -23.87
CA TYR A 410 -5.56 -15.29 -25.15
C TYR A 410 -6.23 -13.94 -24.94
N THR A 411 -5.72 -12.92 -25.63
CA THR A 411 -6.29 -11.57 -25.62
C THR A 411 -7.00 -11.31 -26.93
N LEU A 412 -8.31 -11.09 -26.86
CA LEU A 412 -9.16 -10.69 -27.97
C LEU A 412 -9.63 -9.26 -27.77
N LYS A 413 -9.05 -8.32 -28.51
CA LYS A 413 -9.32 -6.87 -28.37
C LYS A 413 -9.08 -6.42 -26.92
N ALA A 414 -10.15 -6.05 -26.21
CA ALA A 414 -10.11 -5.58 -24.82
C ALA A 414 -10.40 -6.69 -23.79
N THR A 415 -10.66 -7.92 -24.25
CA THR A 415 -10.97 -9.06 -23.37
C THR A 415 -9.81 -10.04 -23.32
N ARG A 416 -9.33 -10.36 -22.12
CA ARG A 416 -8.29 -11.35 -21.83
C ARG A 416 -8.93 -12.57 -21.17
N PHE A 417 -8.63 -13.74 -21.72
CA PHE A 417 -8.94 -15.05 -21.14
C PHE A 417 -7.63 -15.68 -20.68
N ALA A 418 -7.55 -16.12 -19.43
CA ALA A 418 -6.39 -16.83 -18.90
C ALA A 418 -6.84 -18.06 -18.13
N ILE A 419 -6.17 -19.18 -18.36
CA ILE A 419 -6.35 -20.41 -17.60
C ILE A 419 -5.05 -20.69 -16.88
N THR A 420 -5.13 -20.87 -15.58
CA THR A 420 -4.00 -21.17 -14.71
C THR A 420 -4.29 -22.47 -13.97
N TYR A 421 -3.32 -23.37 -13.93
CA TYR A 421 -3.33 -24.54 -13.06
C TYR A 421 -2.07 -24.55 -12.23
N GLY A 422 -2.20 -24.75 -10.93
CA GLY A 422 -1.02 -24.79 -10.08
C GLY A 422 -1.36 -24.94 -8.61
N ARG A 423 -0.28 -24.92 -7.82
CA ARG A 423 -0.33 -24.91 -6.37
C ARG A 423 0.05 -23.53 -5.87
N GLN A 424 -0.90 -22.87 -5.21
CA GLN A 424 -0.71 -21.64 -4.49
C GLN A 424 -0.25 -21.94 -3.05
N ARG A 425 0.80 -21.23 -2.62
CA ARG A 425 1.30 -21.27 -1.24
C ARG A 425 0.37 -20.46 -0.33
N GLU A 426 0.25 -20.91 0.92
CA GLU A 426 -0.33 -20.11 1.98
C GLU A 426 0.53 -18.88 2.30
N GLY A 427 -0.11 -17.77 2.65
CA GLY A 427 0.58 -16.60 3.18
C GLY A 427 -0.21 -15.32 3.02
N VAL A 428 0.42 -14.22 3.41
CA VAL A 428 -0.13 -12.86 3.28
C VAL A 428 0.10 -12.34 1.87
N VAL A 429 -0.94 -11.82 1.22
CA VAL A 429 -0.84 -11.09 -0.03
C VAL A 429 -1.28 -9.64 0.21
N CYS A 430 -0.42 -8.69 -0.14
CA CYS A 430 -0.71 -7.27 -0.01
C CYS A 430 -0.79 -6.59 -1.37
N VAL A 431 -1.86 -5.83 -1.59
CA VAL A 431 -2.05 -5.01 -2.80
C VAL A 431 -2.48 -3.62 -2.38
N GLY A 432 -1.71 -2.61 -2.81
CA GLY A 432 -2.03 -1.21 -2.55
C GLY A 432 -2.08 -0.83 -1.06
N GLY A 433 -1.37 -1.55 -0.19
CA GLY A 433 -1.30 -1.31 1.25
C GLY A 433 -2.38 -2.02 2.09
N VAL A 434 -3.20 -2.87 1.48
CA VAL A 434 -4.12 -3.78 2.20
C VAL A 434 -3.64 -5.20 2.03
N CYS A 435 -3.63 -5.96 3.13
CA CYS A 435 -3.04 -7.29 3.23
C CYS A 435 -4.07 -8.32 3.65
N ARG A 436 -4.13 -9.44 2.95
CA ARG A 436 -5.07 -10.53 3.25
C ARG A 436 -4.32 -11.86 3.34
N GLN A 437 -4.67 -12.66 4.35
CA GLN A 437 -4.23 -14.05 4.43
C GLN A 437 -4.92 -14.89 3.35
N VAL A 438 -4.14 -15.64 2.59
CA VAL A 438 -4.61 -16.52 1.52
C VAL A 438 -4.19 -17.96 1.87
N PRO A 439 -5.14 -18.92 1.92
CA PRO A 439 -4.82 -20.30 2.25
C PRO A 439 -4.08 -21.00 1.10
N ALA A 440 -3.37 -22.08 1.42
CA ALA A 440 -2.80 -22.96 0.41
C ALA A 440 -3.92 -23.63 -0.40
N SER A 441 -3.80 -23.60 -1.74
CA SER A 441 -4.80 -24.19 -2.63
C SER A 441 -4.15 -24.75 -3.89
N SER A 442 -4.70 -25.85 -4.39
CA SER A 442 -4.30 -26.45 -5.66
C SER A 442 -5.51 -26.56 -6.58
N GLY A 443 -5.42 -26.04 -7.80
CA GLY A 443 -6.59 -26.11 -8.68
C GLY A 443 -6.44 -25.36 -10.00
N PHE A 444 -7.57 -25.34 -10.72
CA PHE A 444 -7.74 -24.57 -11.94
C PHE A 444 -8.40 -23.23 -11.64
N TYR A 445 -7.83 -22.17 -12.21
CA TYR A 445 -8.37 -20.82 -12.17
C TYR A 445 -8.63 -20.38 -13.61
N VAL A 446 -9.83 -19.86 -13.85
CA VAL A 446 -10.18 -19.23 -15.13
C VAL A 446 -10.41 -17.75 -14.84
N THR A 447 -9.59 -16.90 -15.45
CA THR A 447 -9.71 -15.44 -15.33
C THR A 447 -10.21 -14.87 -16.64
N ILE A 448 -11.32 -14.15 -16.58
CA ILE A 448 -11.85 -13.37 -17.70
C ILE A 448 -11.83 -11.90 -17.26
N SER A 449 -11.06 -11.09 -17.97
CA SER A 449 -10.97 -9.64 -17.71
C SER A 449 -11.31 -8.91 -19.00
N SER A 450 -12.21 -7.92 -18.92
CA SER A 450 -12.62 -7.12 -20.07
C SER A 450 -12.66 -5.65 -19.67
N ASN A 451 -12.09 -4.79 -20.51
CA ASN A 451 -12.23 -3.35 -20.40
C ASN A 451 -13.25 -2.87 -21.44
N PHE A 452 -14.26 -2.12 -20.99
CA PHE A 452 -15.36 -1.63 -21.81
C PHE A 452 -15.17 -0.18 -22.23
#